data_AF-A0A1B2I8J3-F1
#
_entry.id   AF-A0A1B2I8J3-F1
#
_cell.length_a   1.000
_cell.length_b   1.000
_cell.length_c   1.000
_cell.angle_alpha   90.00
_cell.angle_beta   90.00
_cell.angle_gamma   90.00
#
_symmetry.space_group_name_H-M   'P 1'
#
loop_
_entity.id
_entity.type
_entity.pdbx_description
1 polymer ?
#
loop_
_entity_poly.entity_id
_entity_poly.type
_entity_poly.pdbx_seq_one_letter_code
_entity_poly.pdbx_strand_id
1 'polypeptide(L)'
;MKNLRRVLIIFFIISITAAAAFAGPALQRDFTLTQPDGESFSAMKRGDEFMNWYETAEGYAVLKDGESGYWVFALRTAAGLLAPSGVHYSAGAAVPEGAVKNFIPAKDTVERLRERYDGSAAAKASSARSAAAKTWTSNPISGEREAVFIRINFQDVELKSELEHTKDEIWGAEHSVRSYYLDQSHGKLNIVSADFGGQGKRDIIEITMTSADYNGGKHPDRLLNNDATGDYRISHKNEVDFVTGVLNRTGLDFSGFDKNGDGIIEADELVVYLLFAGYEESCSSKEGRPAVWMHAWSSWEDEGNEHIVYVSDDIILGHWSCGGELSDILVKSGDVPLPLVGGIVHELGHQICKLPDLYDTSYTNNGLGLFSVMAGGSWGHKTGEIHGKTPPNLDAWSRKYLGWDVPQTLTSSAASVVLTCGTPRNGNYPVARINSPYVDSTYEYILAEVRNPNADDWDGGIGGSIKDMPESFKGGVLLQHIDERSGSGSLSAGNDFNVYTEEGHQGNMAIWADGDSREKGAGQGSYLSLWYAGNGTEPDTYFYGTRDTNIAKRFSGIVFSGFSPSGEVVSSSVTRAETGGSGCSAAAFPLLLLFGALPLVFRKRR
;
A
#
# COMPACT_ATOMS: atom_id res chain seq x y z
N MET A 1 -22.26 31.68 42.45
CA MET A 1 -22.68 30.71 41.41
C MET A 1 -21.60 30.54 40.34
N LYS A 2 -20.38 30.24 40.77
CA LYS A 2 -19.24 29.76 39.99
C LYS A 2 -18.63 28.71 40.91
N ASN A 3 -18.30 27.51 40.41
CA ASN A 3 -17.79 26.33 41.15
C ASN A 3 -18.81 25.22 41.49
N LEU A 4 -19.72 24.87 40.57
CA LEU A 4 -20.42 23.58 40.66
C LEU A 4 -20.88 23.06 39.28
N ARG A 5 -19.96 22.97 38.32
CA ARG A 5 -20.15 22.31 37.00
C ARG A 5 -18.86 21.62 36.53
N ARG A 6 -18.22 20.86 37.43
CA ARG A 6 -17.06 20.03 37.11
C ARG A 6 -17.13 18.70 37.86
N VAL A 7 -18.19 17.93 37.69
CA VAL A 7 -18.24 16.50 38.02
C VAL A 7 -19.31 15.85 37.13
N LEU A 8 -18.96 14.77 36.44
CA LEU A 8 -19.76 13.93 35.50
C LEU A 8 -19.93 14.58 34.11
N ILE A 9 -19.32 14.09 33.03
CA ILE A 9 -19.20 12.71 32.53
C ILE A 9 -17.81 12.56 31.87
N ILE A 10 -16.99 11.62 32.34
CA ILE A 10 -15.78 11.17 31.64
C ILE A 10 -16.13 9.82 31.00
N PHE A 11 -16.51 9.87 29.74
CA PHE A 11 -16.21 8.80 28.78
C PHE A 11 -15.23 9.43 27.79
N PHE A 12 -13.96 9.48 28.20
CA PHE A 12 -12.88 9.89 27.33
C PHE A 12 -12.49 8.63 26.55
N ILE A 13 -12.97 8.50 25.32
CA ILE A 13 -12.32 7.63 24.35
C ILE A 13 -11.05 8.40 24.00
N ILE A 14 -9.92 8.05 24.62
CA ILE A 14 -8.62 8.47 24.13
C ILE A 14 -8.43 7.67 22.85
N SER A 15 -8.74 8.27 21.71
CA SER A 15 -8.29 7.79 20.41
C SER A 15 -6.77 7.96 20.41
N ILE A 16 -6.04 6.90 20.74
CA ILE A 16 -4.58 6.88 20.57
C ILE A 16 -4.37 6.69 19.07
N THR A 17 -4.18 7.80 18.35
CA THR A 17 -3.71 7.79 16.97
C THR A 17 -2.24 7.40 17.00
N ALA A 18 -1.96 6.14 16.71
CA ALA A 18 -0.59 5.70 16.54
C ALA A 18 -0.05 6.31 15.24
N ALA A 19 1.14 6.91 15.37
CA ALA A 19 1.96 7.41 14.29
C ALA A 19 2.20 6.28 13.29
N ALA A 20 1.98 6.56 12.01
CA ALA A 20 2.42 5.67 10.93
C ALA A 20 2.61 6.50 9.67
N ALA A 21 3.62 6.12 8.90
CA ALA A 21 3.90 6.64 7.56
C ALA A 21 3.42 5.61 6.53
N PHE A 22 2.97 6.08 5.37
CA PHE A 22 2.45 5.25 4.29
C PHE A 22 2.90 5.80 2.94
N ALA A 23 3.19 4.97 1.94
CA ALA A 23 3.53 5.47 0.62
C ALA A 23 3.26 4.48 -0.50
N GLY A 24 3.11 5.06 -1.70
CA GLY A 24 3.13 4.31 -2.95
C GLY A 24 4.46 3.57 -3.21
N PRO A 25 4.40 2.36 -3.79
CA PRO A 25 5.59 1.62 -4.17
C PRO A 25 6.29 2.28 -5.36
N ALA A 26 7.60 2.05 -5.50
CA ALA A 26 8.36 2.49 -6.66
C ALA A 26 7.77 1.91 -7.96
N LEU A 27 7.78 2.71 -9.04
CA LEU A 27 7.37 2.23 -10.36
C LEU A 27 8.29 1.10 -10.82
N GLN A 28 7.74 -0.12 -10.95
CA GLN A 28 8.49 -1.34 -11.31
C GLN A 28 8.71 -1.45 -12.83
N ARG A 29 9.56 -0.58 -13.38
CA ARG A 29 9.93 -0.54 -14.80
C ARG A 29 11.43 -0.40 -14.98
N ASP A 30 11.96 -0.72 -16.16
CA ASP A 30 13.34 -0.41 -16.54
C ASP A 30 13.58 1.11 -16.70
N PHE A 31 14.52 1.64 -15.91
CA PHE A 31 15.05 3.00 -15.96
C PHE A 31 16.39 2.99 -16.68
N THR A 32 16.62 3.95 -17.58
CA THR A 32 17.97 4.21 -18.11
C THR A 32 18.69 5.16 -17.16
N LEU A 33 19.74 4.67 -16.50
CA LEU A 33 20.59 5.45 -15.61
C LEU A 33 21.88 5.84 -16.34
N THR A 34 22.32 7.08 -16.17
CA THR A 34 23.51 7.61 -16.84
C THR A 34 24.62 7.88 -15.82
N GLN A 35 25.81 7.38 -16.12
CA GLN A 35 27.02 7.66 -15.37
C GLN A 35 27.54 9.08 -15.67
N PRO A 36 28.29 9.72 -14.76
CA PRO A 36 28.92 11.01 -15.01
C PRO A 36 29.84 11.09 -16.25
N ASP A 37 30.36 9.95 -16.72
CA ASP A 37 31.16 9.86 -17.95
C ASP A 37 30.32 9.68 -19.23
N GLY A 38 28.99 9.61 -19.10
CA GLY A 38 28.04 9.45 -20.19
C GLY A 38 27.69 8.00 -20.53
N GLU A 39 28.34 6.99 -19.93
CA GLU A 39 27.90 5.60 -20.05
C GLU A 39 26.48 5.44 -19.48
N SER A 40 25.63 4.60 -20.05
CA SER A 40 24.28 4.37 -19.54
C SER A 40 23.94 2.89 -19.45
N PHE A 41 23.16 2.53 -18.45
CA PHE A 41 22.72 1.16 -18.21
C PHE A 41 21.25 1.12 -17.75
N SER A 42 20.61 -0.05 -17.85
CA SER A 42 19.23 -0.25 -17.43
C SER A 42 19.16 -0.81 -16.02
N ALA A 43 18.31 -0.24 -15.16
CA ALA A 43 18.02 -0.76 -13.83
C ALA A 43 16.57 -0.48 -13.44
N MET A 44 15.98 -1.31 -12.60
CA MET A 44 14.63 -1.16 -12.07
C MET A 44 14.68 -0.51 -10.68
N LYS A 45 13.90 0.53 -10.44
CA LYS A 45 13.75 1.08 -9.10
C LYS A 45 12.91 0.13 -8.24
N ARG A 46 13.38 -0.15 -7.03
CA ARG A 46 12.74 -1.04 -6.05
C ARG A 46 12.46 -0.27 -4.77
N GLY A 47 11.50 -0.78 -3.99
CA GLY A 47 11.20 -0.28 -2.66
C GLY A 47 10.11 0.78 -2.61
N ASP A 48 10.11 1.54 -1.52
CA ASP A 48 9.17 2.63 -1.21
C ASP A 48 9.93 3.80 -0.53
N GLU A 49 9.20 4.71 0.12
CA GLU A 49 9.73 5.87 0.84
C GLU A 49 10.65 5.48 2.02
N PHE A 50 10.46 4.29 2.60
CA PHE A 50 11.25 3.81 3.73
C PHE A 50 12.61 3.28 3.32
N MET A 51 12.65 2.57 2.19
CA MET A 51 13.87 2.00 1.65
C MET A 51 13.73 1.78 0.15
N ASN A 52 14.60 2.42 -0.64
CA ASN A 52 14.63 2.24 -2.09
C ASN A 52 16.04 2.08 -2.65
N TRP A 53 16.13 1.38 -3.78
CA TRP A 53 17.39 1.16 -4.51
C TRP A 53 17.10 0.94 -6.00
N TYR A 54 18.16 0.87 -6.81
CA TYR A 54 18.05 0.43 -8.19
C TYR A 54 18.64 -0.96 -8.33
N GLU A 55 18.00 -1.82 -9.09
CA GLU A 55 18.40 -3.20 -9.32
C GLU A 55 18.64 -3.44 -10.81
N THR A 56 19.83 -3.93 -11.17
CA THR A 56 20.22 -4.14 -12.57
C THR A 56 19.54 -5.37 -13.16
N ALA A 57 19.59 -5.56 -14.48
CA ALA A 57 19.05 -6.76 -15.14
C ALA A 57 19.68 -8.07 -14.63
N GLU A 58 20.94 -8.03 -14.19
CA GLU A 58 21.60 -9.18 -13.55
C GLU A 58 21.21 -9.34 -12.08
N GLY A 59 20.46 -8.41 -11.50
CA GLY A 59 20.01 -8.41 -10.13
C GLY A 59 20.94 -7.71 -9.13
N TYR A 60 21.93 -6.93 -9.57
CA TYR A 60 22.79 -6.21 -8.62
C TYR A 60 22.09 -4.96 -8.08
N ALA A 61 22.14 -4.76 -6.76
CA ALA A 61 21.72 -3.50 -6.17
C ALA A 61 22.78 -2.43 -6.46
N VAL A 62 22.33 -1.26 -6.93
CA VAL A 62 23.16 -0.10 -7.24
C VAL A 62 22.59 1.15 -6.59
N LEU A 63 23.50 2.02 -6.15
CA LEU A 63 23.20 3.29 -5.49
C LEU A 63 23.98 4.40 -6.18
N LYS A 64 23.43 5.62 -6.16
CA LYS A 64 24.18 6.80 -6.57
C LYS A 64 25.04 7.26 -5.40
N ASP A 65 26.35 7.27 -5.60
CA ASP A 65 27.29 7.78 -4.62
C ASP A 65 27.21 9.31 -4.54
N GLY A 66 26.99 9.83 -3.34
CA GLY A 66 26.75 11.26 -3.12
C GLY A 66 27.98 12.13 -3.32
N GLU A 67 29.18 11.56 -3.17
CA GLU A 67 30.45 12.30 -3.30
C GLU A 67 30.94 12.34 -4.75
N SER A 68 30.98 11.18 -5.44
CA SER A 68 31.44 11.10 -6.82
C SER A 68 30.36 11.38 -7.87
N GLY A 69 29.09 11.22 -7.50
CA GLY A 69 27.96 11.28 -8.43
C GLY A 69 27.80 10.04 -9.31
N TYR A 70 28.68 9.03 -9.20
CA TYR A 70 28.60 7.78 -9.96
C TYR A 70 27.55 6.83 -9.40
N TRP A 71 26.96 6.02 -10.29
CA TRP A 71 26.21 4.84 -9.89
C TRP A 71 27.19 3.70 -9.58
N VAL A 72 27.14 3.18 -8.37
CA VAL A 72 28.08 2.19 -7.85
C VAL A 72 27.35 0.94 -7.37
N PHE A 73 28.03 -0.20 -7.34
CA PHE A 73 27.51 -1.40 -6.67
C PHE A 73 27.20 -1.08 -5.19
N ALA A 74 26.14 -1.69 -4.66
CA ALA A 74 25.80 -1.57 -3.25
C ALA A 74 26.42 -2.72 -2.43
N LEU A 75 26.87 -2.39 -1.22
CA LEU A 75 27.27 -3.35 -0.19
C LEU A 75 26.21 -3.39 0.91
N ARG A 76 26.09 -4.52 1.60
CA ARG A 76 25.23 -4.64 2.78
C ARG A 76 25.99 -4.13 4.02
N THR A 77 25.39 -3.21 4.76
CA THR A 77 25.92 -2.72 6.03
C THR A 77 25.65 -3.72 7.15
N ALA A 78 26.34 -3.56 8.29
CA ALA A 78 26.08 -4.37 9.49
C ALA A 78 24.63 -4.23 10.02
N ALA A 79 23.97 -3.09 9.75
CA ALA A 79 22.58 -2.86 10.10
C ALA A 79 21.58 -3.54 9.13
N GLY A 80 22.08 -4.16 8.05
CA GLY A 80 21.30 -4.80 7.01
C GLY A 80 20.84 -3.87 5.88
N LEU A 81 21.22 -2.58 5.93
CA LEU A 81 20.93 -1.56 4.92
C LEU A 81 21.92 -1.62 3.74
N LEU A 82 21.68 -0.84 2.70
CA LEU A 82 22.61 -0.70 1.56
C LEU A 82 23.52 0.52 1.74
N ALA A 83 24.78 0.39 1.33
CA ALA A 83 25.74 1.49 1.28
C ALA A 83 26.51 1.47 -0.06
N PRO A 84 26.92 2.63 -0.59
CA PRO A 84 27.76 2.72 -1.78
C PRO A 84 29.07 1.95 -1.59
N SER A 85 29.46 1.10 -2.55
CA SER A 85 30.76 0.41 -2.54
C SER A 85 31.94 1.30 -2.94
N GLY A 86 31.67 2.44 -3.58
CA GLY A 86 32.66 3.25 -4.29
C GLY A 86 33.14 2.65 -5.61
N VAL A 87 32.64 1.47 -6.03
CA VAL A 87 33.01 0.83 -7.29
C VAL A 87 31.92 1.05 -8.33
N HIS A 88 32.28 1.73 -9.42
CA HIS A 88 31.34 2.07 -10.49
C HIS A 88 30.71 0.83 -11.10
N TYR A 89 29.40 0.90 -11.32
CA TYR A 89 28.69 -0.15 -12.05
C TYR A 89 28.78 0.09 -13.55
N SER A 90 29.19 -0.93 -14.29
CA SER A 90 28.93 -1.05 -15.73
C SER A 90 28.63 -2.51 -16.08
N ALA A 91 27.88 -2.72 -17.16
CA ALA A 91 27.44 -4.06 -17.55
C ALA A 91 28.65 -4.96 -17.85
N GLY A 92 28.77 -6.07 -17.13
CA GLY A 92 29.90 -6.99 -17.26
C GLY A 92 31.20 -6.55 -16.56
N ALA A 93 31.19 -5.47 -15.77
CA ALA A 93 32.33 -5.04 -14.97
C ALA A 93 32.73 -6.06 -13.89
N ALA A 94 33.94 -5.89 -13.37
CA ALA A 94 34.38 -6.64 -12.20
C ALA A 94 33.50 -6.28 -11.00
N VAL A 95 32.83 -7.29 -10.46
CA VAL A 95 31.92 -7.14 -9.32
C VAL A 95 32.76 -7.07 -8.03
N PRO A 96 32.60 -6.03 -7.19
CA PRO A 96 33.32 -5.95 -5.93
C PRO A 96 32.90 -7.07 -4.97
N GLU A 97 33.81 -7.50 -4.11
CA GLU A 97 33.51 -8.49 -3.08
C GLU A 97 32.38 -7.96 -2.16
N GLY A 98 31.38 -8.78 -1.90
CA GLY A 98 30.23 -8.40 -1.08
C GLY A 98 29.16 -7.57 -1.80
N ALA A 99 29.29 -7.34 -3.11
CA ALA A 99 28.23 -6.71 -3.90
C ALA A 99 26.90 -7.46 -3.71
N VAL A 100 25.86 -6.70 -3.36
CA VAL A 100 24.56 -7.25 -3.07
C VAL A 100 23.85 -7.60 -4.37
N LYS A 101 23.36 -8.85 -4.45
CA LYS A 101 22.59 -9.37 -5.57
C LYS A 101 21.22 -9.86 -5.10
N ASN A 102 20.17 -9.54 -5.86
CA ASN A 102 18.77 -9.82 -5.59
C ASN A 102 18.43 -9.40 -4.16
N PHE A 103 18.58 -8.12 -3.85
CA PHE A 103 18.48 -7.64 -2.48
C PHE A 103 17.08 -7.89 -1.92
N ILE A 104 17.02 -8.54 -0.77
CA ILE A 104 15.85 -8.54 0.10
C ILE A 104 16.35 -8.03 1.46
N PRO A 105 15.77 -6.94 2.00
CA PRO A 105 15.99 -6.52 3.37
C PRO A 105 15.65 -7.64 4.36
N ALA A 106 16.44 -7.79 5.42
CA ALA A 106 16.05 -8.74 6.47
C ALA A 106 14.76 -8.24 7.13
N LYS A 107 13.84 -9.16 7.46
CA LYS A 107 12.57 -8.83 8.13
C LYS A 107 12.79 -7.92 9.34
N ASP A 108 13.70 -8.30 10.25
CA ASP A 108 14.03 -7.48 11.42
C ASP A 108 14.58 -6.09 11.05
N THR A 109 15.24 -5.94 9.90
CA THR A 109 15.69 -4.62 9.43
C THR A 109 14.51 -3.78 8.99
N VAL A 110 13.54 -4.35 8.26
CA VAL A 110 12.31 -3.67 7.84
C VAL A 110 11.44 -3.35 9.05
N GLU A 111 11.26 -4.29 9.98
CA GLU A 111 10.54 -4.07 11.22
C GLU A 111 11.22 -3.00 12.07
N ARG A 112 12.56 -3.02 12.24
CA ARG A 112 13.26 -1.95 12.95
C ARG A 112 13.21 -0.61 12.24
N LEU A 113 13.10 -0.59 10.91
CA LEU A 113 12.83 0.63 10.16
C LEU A 113 11.43 1.11 10.55
N ARG A 114 10.39 0.27 10.48
CA ARG A 114 9.00 0.64 10.75
C ARG A 114 8.61 0.90 12.20
N GLU A 115 9.13 0.14 13.17
CA GLU A 115 9.03 0.48 14.60
C GLU A 115 9.68 1.83 14.88
N ARG A 116 10.64 2.20 14.03
CA ARG A 116 11.27 3.50 13.97
C ARG A 116 10.64 4.36 12.88
N TYR A 117 9.38 4.18 12.51
CA TYR A 117 8.54 5.09 11.72
C TYR A 117 7.18 5.29 12.42
N ASP A 118 6.70 4.27 13.15
CA ASP A 118 5.40 4.24 13.84
C ASP A 118 5.42 4.84 15.28
N GLY A 119 6.51 5.50 15.67
CA GLY A 119 6.70 6.04 17.03
C GLY A 119 6.78 4.97 18.14
N SER A 120 7.15 5.40 19.35
CA SER A 120 7.38 4.52 20.52
C SER A 120 6.09 3.90 21.10
N ALA A 121 4.91 4.39 20.69
CA ALA A 121 3.61 3.85 21.07
C ALA A 121 3.35 2.46 20.45
N ALA A 122 3.72 2.26 19.18
CA ALA A 122 3.64 0.96 18.51
C ALA A 122 4.58 -0.08 19.16
N ALA A 123 5.79 0.32 19.54
CA ALA A 123 6.78 -0.54 20.21
C ALA A 123 6.40 -0.94 21.65
N LYS A 124 5.65 -0.09 22.38
CA LYS A 124 5.08 -0.46 23.70
C LYS A 124 3.88 -1.39 23.58
N ALA A 125 3.16 -1.37 22.46
CA ALA A 125 2.12 -2.33 22.15
C ALA A 125 2.68 -3.71 21.75
N SER A 126 3.88 -3.77 21.15
CA SER A 126 4.51 -5.02 20.70
C SER A 126 5.07 -5.89 21.83
N SER A 127 5.54 -5.27 22.93
CA SER A 127 6.24 -6.00 24.01
C SER A 127 5.36 -6.40 25.22
N ALA A 128 4.10 -5.92 25.32
CA ALA A 128 3.24 -6.16 26.49
C ALA A 128 1.85 -6.78 26.21
N ARG A 129 1.45 -7.03 24.96
CA ARG A 129 0.18 -7.70 24.63
C ARG A 129 0.36 -8.89 23.70
N SER A 130 0.92 -9.95 24.25
CA SER A 130 0.62 -11.30 23.79
C SER A 130 -0.78 -11.72 24.28
N ALA A 131 -1.59 -12.29 23.38
CA ALA A 131 -2.73 -13.18 23.61
C ALA A 131 -4.15 -12.75 23.15
N ALA A 132 -4.31 -11.75 22.27
CA ALA A 132 -5.49 -11.64 21.41
C ALA A 132 -5.03 -11.43 19.96
N ALA A 133 -5.52 -12.25 19.03
CA ALA A 133 -5.21 -12.10 17.61
C ALA A 133 -5.72 -10.72 17.13
N LYS A 134 -4.79 -9.81 16.79
CA LYS A 134 -5.15 -8.54 16.17
C LYS A 134 -5.72 -8.87 14.79
N THR A 135 -6.96 -8.48 14.54
CA THR A 135 -7.70 -8.88 13.35
C THR A 135 -8.13 -7.65 12.57
N TRP A 136 -7.91 -7.65 11.26
CA TRP A 136 -8.43 -6.66 10.32
C TRP A 136 -9.95 -6.78 10.20
N THR A 137 -10.67 -6.15 11.13
CA THR A 137 -12.13 -6.10 11.13
C THR A 137 -12.64 -4.99 10.21
N SER A 138 -13.82 -5.19 9.60
CA SER A 138 -14.43 -4.23 8.67
C SER A 138 -14.42 -2.80 9.21
N ASN A 139 -14.07 -1.85 8.35
CA ASN A 139 -14.12 -0.41 8.59
C ASN A 139 -15.04 0.27 7.57
N PRO A 140 -16.38 0.21 7.73
CA PRO A 140 -17.30 0.77 6.74
C PRO A 140 -17.12 2.28 6.55
N ILE A 141 -16.86 2.72 5.32
CA ILE A 141 -16.66 4.13 4.97
C ILE A 141 -17.78 4.61 4.04
N SER A 142 -18.40 5.75 4.40
CA SER A 142 -19.44 6.40 3.60
C SER A 142 -19.56 7.89 3.93
N GLY A 143 -20.38 8.60 3.15
CA GLY A 143 -20.67 10.02 3.30
C GLY A 143 -19.79 10.90 2.44
N GLU A 144 -19.79 12.18 2.75
CA GLU A 144 -18.92 13.15 2.10
C GLU A 144 -17.58 13.26 2.83
N ARG A 145 -16.52 13.54 2.09
CA ARG A 145 -15.19 13.89 2.62
C ARG A 145 -14.78 15.21 2.01
N GLU A 146 -14.67 16.24 2.84
CA GLU A 146 -14.15 17.52 2.40
C GLU A 146 -12.65 17.40 2.15
N ALA A 147 -12.19 17.88 1.01
CA ALA A 147 -10.79 17.83 0.62
C ALA A 147 -10.31 19.15 0.05
N VAL A 148 -9.05 19.47 0.34
CA VAL A 148 -8.34 20.61 -0.22
C VAL A 148 -6.98 20.15 -0.73
N PHE A 149 -6.68 20.52 -1.98
CA PHE A 149 -5.40 20.24 -2.61
C PHE A 149 -4.58 21.52 -2.69
N ILE A 150 -3.35 21.51 -2.20
CA ILE A 150 -2.48 22.68 -2.17
C ILE A 150 -1.32 22.44 -3.13
N ARG A 151 -1.30 23.19 -4.23
CA ARG A 151 -0.21 23.21 -5.21
C ARG A 151 0.84 24.22 -4.78
N ILE A 152 2.10 23.81 -4.74
CA ILE A 152 3.17 24.57 -4.08
C ILE A 152 4.29 24.86 -5.07
N ASN A 153 4.47 26.13 -5.40
CA ASN A 153 5.66 26.65 -6.06
C ASN A 153 6.73 27.01 -5.01
N PHE A 154 7.99 26.78 -5.35
CA PHE A 154 9.16 27.14 -4.53
C PHE A 154 9.97 28.26 -5.18
N GLN A 155 10.88 28.86 -4.42
CA GLN A 155 11.79 29.91 -4.92
C GLN A 155 12.77 29.40 -5.99
N ASP A 156 13.08 28.11 -5.98
CA ASP A 156 14.04 27.46 -6.87
C ASP A 156 13.39 26.54 -7.91
N VAL A 157 12.11 26.18 -7.73
CA VAL A 157 11.35 25.33 -8.66
C VAL A 157 9.89 25.74 -8.71
N GLU A 158 9.37 25.89 -9.92
CA GLU A 158 7.98 26.25 -10.19
C GLU A 158 7.22 25.07 -10.80
N LEU A 159 5.89 25.07 -10.59
CA LEU A 159 4.98 24.07 -11.12
C LEU A 159 5.02 24.12 -12.65
N LYS A 160 5.08 22.94 -13.27
CA LYS A 160 4.95 22.81 -14.73
C LYS A 160 3.60 22.27 -15.17
N SER A 161 2.87 21.61 -14.29
CA SER A 161 1.49 21.21 -14.58
C SER A 161 0.59 22.46 -14.64
N GLU A 162 -0.41 22.43 -15.52
CA GLU A 162 -1.42 23.48 -15.58
C GLU A 162 -2.49 23.26 -14.51
N LEU A 163 -3.03 24.33 -13.92
CA LEU A 163 -4.06 24.21 -12.87
C LEU A 163 -5.29 23.44 -13.35
N GLU A 164 -5.74 23.70 -14.57
CA GLU A 164 -6.90 23.02 -15.15
C GLU A 164 -6.63 21.52 -15.35
N HIS A 165 -5.40 21.14 -15.69
CA HIS A 165 -5.03 19.73 -15.75
C HIS A 165 -5.16 19.06 -14.37
N THR A 166 -4.61 19.69 -13.32
CA THR A 166 -4.76 19.19 -11.94
C THR A 166 -6.22 19.11 -11.50
N LYS A 167 -7.06 20.09 -11.88
CA LYS A 167 -8.51 20.06 -11.60
C LYS A 167 -9.21 18.90 -12.29
N ASP A 168 -8.91 18.65 -13.56
CA ASP A 168 -9.49 17.53 -14.30
C ASP A 168 -9.13 16.19 -13.66
N GLU A 169 -7.89 16.02 -13.20
CA GLU A 169 -7.45 14.77 -12.58
C GLU A 169 -8.04 14.54 -11.19
N ILE A 170 -8.31 15.59 -10.41
CA ILE A 170 -8.90 15.44 -9.09
C ILE A 170 -10.43 15.39 -9.15
N TRP A 171 -11.04 16.29 -9.90
CA TRP A 171 -12.47 16.59 -9.85
C TRP A 171 -13.25 16.25 -11.13
N GLY A 172 -12.56 15.82 -12.19
CA GLY A 172 -13.17 15.46 -13.47
C GLY A 172 -14.30 14.44 -13.34
N ALA A 173 -15.20 14.41 -14.32
CA ALA A 173 -16.37 13.53 -14.29
C ALA A 173 -16.01 12.05 -14.45
N GLU A 174 -14.92 11.75 -15.15
CA GLU A 174 -14.44 10.40 -15.46
C GLU A 174 -12.92 10.33 -15.22
N HIS A 175 -12.42 9.16 -14.84
CA HIS A 175 -11.00 8.88 -14.67
C HIS A 175 -10.24 9.92 -13.80
N SER A 176 -10.93 10.47 -12.80
CA SER A 176 -10.42 11.38 -11.77
C SER A 176 -10.41 10.74 -10.39
N VAL A 177 -9.67 11.32 -9.44
CA VAL A 177 -9.63 10.89 -8.03
C VAL A 177 -11.04 10.80 -7.44
N ARG A 178 -11.87 11.85 -7.62
CA ARG A 178 -13.25 11.85 -7.14
C ARG A 178 -14.09 10.74 -7.80
N SER A 179 -14.00 10.60 -9.12
CA SER A 179 -14.77 9.58 -9.85
C SER A 179 -14.37 8.16 -9.44
N TYR A 180 -13.09 7.92 -9.14
CA TYR A 180 -12.60 6.64 -8.65
C TYR A 180 -13.33 6.22 -7.37
N TYR A 181 -13.31 7.06 -6.34
CA TYR A 181 -13.97 6.75 -5.07
C TYR A 181 -15.49 6.62 -5.19
N LEU A 182 -16.13 7.45 -6.04
CA LEU A 182 -17.55 7.30 -6.34
C LEU A 182 -17.85 5.96 -7.00
N ASP A 183 -17.03 5.54 -7.95
CA ASP A 183 -17.20 4.30 -8.68
C ASP A 183 -16.97 3.07 -7.81
N GLN A 184 -15.84 3.03 -7.09
CA GLN A 184 -15.46 1.91 -6.24
C GLN A 184 -16.42 1.71 -5.06
N SER A 185 -17.01 2.81 -4.56
CA SER A 185 -17.94 2.78 -3.42
C SER A 185 -19.41 2.61 -3.80
N HIS A 186 -19.73 2.54 -5.10
CA HIS A 186 -21.11 2.58 -5.60
C HIS A 186 -21.87 3.84 -5.14
N GLY A 187 -21.17 4.97 -5.08
CA GLY A 187 -21.70 6.26 -4.63
C GLY A 187 -21.88 6.39 -3.11
N LYS A 188 -21.40 5.43 -2.30
CA LYS A 188 -21.44 5.52 -0.84
C LYS A 188 -20.47 6.56 -0.28
N LEU A 189 -19.35 6.80 -0.95
CA LEU A 189 -18.33 7.78 -0.60
C LEU A 189 -18.21 8.82 -1.72
N ASN A 190 -18.22 10.10 -1.36
CA ASN A 190 -18.01 11.20 -2.29
C ASN A 190 -17.00 12.19 -1.71
N ILE A 191 -15.92 12.46 -2.44
CA ILE A 191 -14.98 13.53 -2.09
C ILE A 191 -15.54 14.84 -2.64
N VAL A 192 -15.54 15.89 -1.83
CA VAL A 192 -16.09 17.22 -2.16
C VAL A 192 -15.10 18.31 -1.77
N SER A 193 -15.20 19.47 -2.41
CA SER A 193 -14.35 20.62 -2.07
C SER A 193 -14.62 21.10 -0.65
N ALA A 194 -13.55 21.41 0.08
CA ALA A 194 -13.61 21.92 1.45
C ALA A 194 -14.28 23.30 1.55
N ASP A 195 -15.17 23.47 2.52
CA ASP A 195 -15.88 24.72 2.79
C ASP A 195 -15.27 25.47 3.98
N PHE A 196 -14.44 26.47 3.70
CA PHE A 196 -13.82 27.34 4.70
C PHE A 196 -14.80 28.42 5.24
N GLY A 197 -16.11 28.14 5.20
CA GLY A 197 -17.17 28.99 5.74
C GLY A 197 -17.15 30.41 5.17
N GLY A 198 -16.83 31.39 6.02
CA GLY A 198 -16.74 32.80 5.62
C GLY A 198 -15.67 33.08 4.56
N GLN A 199 -14.67 32.20 4.41
CA GLN A 199 -13.65 32.29 3.35
C GLN A 199 -14.08 31.57 2.07
N GLY A 200 -15.20 30.83 2.09
CA GLY A 200 -15.82 30.14 0.97
C GLY A 200 -15.15 28.81 0.60
N LYS A 201 -15.77 28.09 -0.34
CA LYS A 201 -15.26 26.79 -0.80
C LYS A 201 -13.92 26.88 -1.51
N ARG A 202 -13.04 25.90 -1.27
CA ARG A 202 -11.76 25.72 -1.94
C ARG A 202 -11.60 24.26 -2.34
N ASP A 203 -11.30 24.06 -3.62
CA ASP A 203 -10.99 22.79 -4.23
C ASP A 203 -9.47 22.62 -4.33
N ILE A 204 -8.82 23.55 -5.03
CA ILE A 204 -7.39 23.63 -5.23
C ILE A 204 -6.92 25.03 -4.88
N ILE A 205 -5.86 25.11 -4.07
CA ILE A 205 -5.17 26.34 -3.72
C ILE A 205 -3.78 26.27 -4.33
N GLU A 206 -3.34 27.35 -4.96
CA GLU A 206 -1.96 27.47 -5.40
C GLU A 206 -1.24 28.53 -4.59
N ILE A 207 -0.08 28.18 -4.04
CA ILE A 207 0.77 29.08 -3.26
C ILE A 207 2.18 29.13 -3.87
N THR A 208 2.88 30.22 -3.59
CA THR A 208 4.32 30.36 -3.86
C THR A 208 5.04 30.66 -2.56
N MET A 209 5.98 29.79 -2.20
CA MET A 209 6.86 29.95 -1.05
C MET A 209 7.85 31.09 -1.30
N THR A 210 8.26 31.77 -0.22
CA THR A 210 9.17 32.91 -0.21
C THR A 210 10.34 32.70 0.72
N SER A 211 11.34 33.57 0.62
CA SER A 211 12.53 33.55 1.49
C SER A 211 12.24 33.65 3.00
N ALA A 212 11.03 34.05 3.39
CA ALA A 212 10.59 34.10 4.79
C ALA A 212 10.03 32.75 5.29
N ASP A 213 9.71 31.82 4.39
CA ASP A 213 9.12 30.54 4.71
C ASP A 213 10.19 29.47 4.97
N TYR A 214 9.78 28.26 5.38
CA TYR A 214 10.66 27.13 5.68
C TYR A 214 11.68 26.89 4.55
N ASN A 215 12.92 26.52 4.92
CA ASN A 215 14.04 26.32 4.00
C ASN A 215 14.32 27.54 3.07
N GLY A 216 13.97 28.76 3.52
CA GLY A 216 14.08 29.97 2.70
C GLY A 216 13.20 29.92 1.46
N GLY A 217 12.07 29.20 1.53
CA GLY A 217 11.12 29.00 0.44
C GLY A 217 11.60 28.09 -0.68
N LYS A 218 12.73 27.41 -0.50
CA LYS A 218 13.27 26.42 -1.45
C LYS A 218 12.62 25.06 -1.25
N HIS A 219 12.60 24.25 -2.30
CA HIS A 219 12.06 22.89 -2.23
C HIS A 219 12.68 22.11 -1.07
N PRO A 220 11.87 21.45 -0.20
CA PRO A 220 12.37 20.79 1.00
C PRO A 220 13.07 19.45 0.74
N ASP A 221 13.38 19.08 -0.51
CA ASP A 221 13.77 17.71 -0.97
C ASP A 221 14.56 16.90 0.08
N ARG A 222 15.90 17.03 0.11
CA ARG A 222 16.75 16.19 0.96
C ARG A 222 16.47 16.31 2.47
N LEU A 223 15.70 17.31 2.88
CA LEU A 223 15.27 17.47 4.27
C LEU A 223 14.15 16.50 4.62
N LEU A 224 13.34 16.08 3.64
CA LEU A 224 12.29 15.09 3.78
C LEU A 224 12.78 13.67 3.50
N ASN A 225 13.96 13.52 2.88
CA ASN A 225 14.51 12.22 2.52
C ASN A 225 15.29 11.58 3.69
N ASN A 226 14.81 10.43 4.17
CA ASN A 226 15.38 9.68 5.29
C ASN A 226 16.83 9.24 5.07
N ASP A 227 17.20 8.83 3.86
CA ASP A 227 18.57 8.42 3.53
C ASP A 227 19.55 9.61 3.66
N ALA A 228 19.07 10.81 3.34
CA ALA A 228 19.87 12.03 3.41
C ALA A 228 19.99 12.58 4.83
N THR A 229 18.93 12.48 5.65
CA THR A 229 18.95 12.94 7.05
C THR A 229 19.58 11.92 8.00
N GLY A 230 19.57 10.64 7.64
CA GLY A 230 20.05 9.53 8.48
C GLY A 230 19.12 9.15 9.64
N ASP A 231 18.05 9.91 9.86
CA ASP A 231 17.01 9.66 10.86
C ASP A 231 15.68 10.25 10.40
N TYR A 232 14.67 9.38 10.31
CA TYR A 232 13.32 9.75 9.93
C TYR A 232 12.62 10.71 10.92
N ARG A 233 13.00 10.74 12.21
CA ARG A 233 12.45 11.75 13.13
C ARG A 233 12.83 13.15 12.68
N ILE A 234 14.02 13.28 12.08
CA ILE A 234 14.51 14.55 11.56
C ILE A 234 13.72 14.94 10.31
N SER A 235 13.50 14.01 9.38
CA SER A 235 12.70 14.30 8.18
C SER A 235 11.23 14.57 8.54
N HIS A 236 10.66 13.83 9.49
CA HIS A 236 9.32 14.09 10.00
C HIS A 236 9.18 15.48 10.60
N LYS A 237 10.11 15.86 11.48
CA LYS A 237 10.14 17.21 12.03
C LYS A 237 10.26 18.27 10.94
N ASN A 238 11.14 18.05 9.95
CA ASN A 238 11.32 18.96 8.83
C ASN A 238 10.04 19.13 8.01
N GLU A 239 9.31 18.05 7.78
CA GLU A 239 8.02 18.11 7.10
C GLU A 239 6.95 18.76 7.95
N VAL A 240 6.87 18.48 9.25
CA VAL A 240 5.93 19.14 10.16
C VAL A 240 6.12 20.66 10.13
N ASP A 241 7.37 21.12 10.22
CA ASP A 241 7.71 22.54 10.12
C ASP A 241 7.32 23.10 8.74
N PHE A 242 7.56 22.33 7.66
CA PHE A 242 7.20 22.71 6.30
C PHE A 242 5.69 22.80 6.09
N VAL A 243 4.92 21.77 6.44
CA VAL A 243 3.46 21.67 6.32
C VAL A 243 2.80 22.76 7.14
N THR A 244 3.23 22.97 8.38
CA THR A 244 2.76 24.09 9.22
C THR A 244 2.97 25.43 8.51
N GLY A 245 4.14 25.63 7.89
CA GLY A 245 4.42 26.81 7.06
C GLY A 245 3.48 26.94 5.86
N VAL A 246 3.24 25.85 5.13
CA VAL A 246 2.33 25.78 3.97
C VAL A 246 0.90 26.15 4.36
N LEU A 247 0.36 25.56 5.43
CA LEU A 247 -1.00 25.84 5.90
C LEU A 247 -1.15 27.32 6.27
N ASN A 248 -0.21 27.87 7.04
CA ASN A 248 -0.17 29.29 7.37
C ASN A 248 -0.10 30.19 6.13
N ARG A 249 0.68 29.78 5.11
CA ARG A 249 0.88 30.53 3.86
C ARG A 249 -0.40 30.65 3.03
N THR A 250 -1.32 29.69 3.14
CA THR A 250 -2.62 29.78 2.44
C THR A 250 -3.49 30.96 2.93
N GLY A 251 -3.28 31.41 4.17
CA GLY A 251 -4.13 32.40 4.83
C GLY A 251 -5.55 31.91 5.15
N LEU A 252 -5.79 30.60 5.08
CA LEU A 252 -7.06 29.98 5.42
C LEU A 252 -7.11 29.53 6.87
N ASP A 253 -8.30 29.61 7.46
CA ASP A 253 -8.58 29.10 8.80
C ASP A 253 -9.04 27.64 8.72
N PHE A 254 -8.12 26.74 9.04
CA PHE A 254 -8.40 25.29 9.08
C PHE A 254 -9.11 24.87 10.37
N SER A 255 -9.12 25.71 11.42
CA SER A 255 -9.68 25.32 12.73
C SER A 255 -11.16 24.98 12.68
N GLY A 256 -11.89 25.51 11.70
CA GLY A 256 -13.32 25.21 11.49
C GLY A 256 -13.61 23.77 11.05
N PHE A 257 -12.59 22.98 10.71
CA PHE A 257 -12.76 21.58 10.33
C PHE A 257 -12.74 20.61 11.52
N ASP A 258 -12.30 21.02 12.72
CA ASP A 258 -12.54 20.23 13.94
C ASP A 258 -14.04 20.30 14.31
N LYS A 259 -14.84 19.46 13.65
CA LYS A 259 -16.29 19.44 13.72
C LYS A 259 -16.76 18.73 14.98
N ASN A 260 -15.96 17.79 15.48
CA ASN A 260 -16.28 16.99 16.65
C ASN A 260 -15.79 17.64 17.97
N GLY A 261 -14.84 18.60 17.89
CA GLY A 261 -14.30 19.38 19.00
C GLY A 261 -13.27 18.64 19.85
N ASP A 262 -12.56 17.66 19.29
CA ASP A 262 -11.54 16.86 20.00
C ASP A 262 -10.12 17.42 19.86
N GLY A 263 -9.94 18.48 19.06
CA GLY A 263 -8.65 19.14 18.82
C GLY A 263 -7.83 18.50 17.70
N ILE A 264 -8.35 17.50 16.99
CA ILE A 264 -7.65 16.81 15.90
C ILE A 264 -8.53 16.81 14.65
N ILE A 265 -8.04 17.44 13.58
CA ILE A 265 -8.70 17.35 12.28
C ILE A 265 -8.36 16.00 11.66
N GLU A 266 -9.36 15.11 11.65
CA GLU A 266 -9.26 13.78 11.07
C GLU A 266 -9.70 13.74 9.61
N ALA A 267 -9.36 12.65 8.91
CA ALA A 267 -9.65 12.51 7.48
C ALA A 267 -11.14 12.44 7.14
N ASP A 268 -12.02 12.15 8.12
CA ASP A 268 -13.48 12.26 7.96
C ASP A 268 -14.00 13.70 8.08
N GLU A 269 -13.17 14.62 8.56
CA GLU A 269 -13.48 16.03 8.69
C GLU A 269 -12.86 16.87 7.57
N LEU A 270 -11.56 16.69 7.29
CA LEU A 270 -10.84 17.33 6.19
C LEU A 270 -9.67 16.46 5.70
N VAL A 271 -9.58 16.30 4.39
CA VAL A 271 -8.46 15.70 3.69
C VAL A 271 -7.56 16.80 3.13
N VAL A 272 -6.28 16.78 3.49
CA VAL A 272 -5.26 17.72 2.97
C VAL A 272 -4.25 16.95 2.13
N TYR A 273 -4.10 17.35 0.87
CA TYR A 273 -3.08 16.83 -0.04
C TYR A 273 -2.20 17.97 -0.56
N LEU A 274 -0.88 17.76 -0.56
CA LEU A 274 0.12 18.74 -0.98
C LEU A 274 0.80 18.28 -2.28
N LEU A 275 0.65 19.05 -3.36
CA LEU A 275 1.30 18.80 -4.64
C LEU A 275 2.50 19.73 -4.81
N PHE A 276 3.70 19.17 -4.89
CA PHE A 276 4.95 19.92 -4.92
C PHE A 276 5.39 20.15 -6.37
N ALA A 277 5.85 21.36 -6.67
CA ALA A 277 6.63 21.61 -7.89
C ALA A 277 7.93 20.82 -7.86
N GLY A 278 8.20 20.03 -8.90
CA GLY A 278 9.36 19.13 -8.93
C GLY A 278 8.94 17.67 -9.16
N TYR A 279 9.89 16.76 -8.98
CA TYR A 279 9.72 15.38 -9.39
C TYR A 279 9.13 14.49 -8.30
N GLU A 280 8.32 13.52 -8.71
CA GLU A 280 7.90 12.40 -7.87
C GLU A 280 9.03 11.37 -7.83
N GLU A 281 9.62 11.18 -6.65
CA GLU A 281 10.79 10.32 -6.49
C GLU A 281 10.46 8.87 -6.86
N SER A 282 9.26 8.35 -6.55
CA SER A 282 8.90 6.94 -6.77
C SER A 282 8.92 6.51 -8.25
N CYS A 283 8.80 7.46 -9.19
CA CYS A 283 8.86 7.23 -10.63
C CYS A 283 9.82 8.18 -11.37
N SER A 284 10.84 8.71 -10.67
CA SER A 284 11.88 9.56 -11.25
C SER A 284 13.29 9.03 -11.00
N SER A 285 14.20 9.30 -11.92
CA SER A 285 15.62 9.00 -11.73
C SER A 285 16.18 10.04 -10.76
N LYS A 286 17.21 9.68 -9.96
CA LYS A 286 17.83 10.62 -9.00
C LYS A 286 18.52 11.83 -9.66
N GLU A 287 18.48 11.94 -11.00
CA GLU A 287 19.10 13.00 -11.81
C GLU A 287 18.22 14.24 -11.98
N GLY A 288 16.88 14.11 -11.94
CA GLY A 288 15.94 15.23 -11.92
C GLY A 288 15.60 15.69 -10.50
N ARG A 289 16.49 16.46 -9.85
CA ARG A 289 16.19 17.07 -8.53
C ARG A 289 15.70 18.50 -8.68
N PRO A 290 14.86 19.00 -7.75
CA PRO A 290 14.42 18.37 -6.50
C PRO A 290 13.24 17.40 -6.69
N ALA A 291 13.13 16.44 -5.77
CA ALA A 291 12.07 15.44 -5.77
C ALA A 291 11.53 15.19 -4.35
N VAL A 292 10.32 14.62 -4.26
CA VAL A 292 9.72 14.07 -3.04
C VAL A 292 9.07 12.73 -3.39
N TRP A 293 9.14 11.74 -2.51
CA TRP A 293 8.41 10.48 -2.68
C TRP A 293 6.97 10.67 -2.21
N MET A 294 5.97 10.26 -2.98
CA MET A 294 4.57 10.35 -2.55
C MET A 294 4.34 9.56 -1.28
N HIS A 295 3.80 10.19 -0.25
CA HIS A 295 3.54 9.51 1.01
C HIS A 295 2.47 10.25 1.82
N ALA A 296 2.01 9.60 2.88
CA ALA A 296 1.09 10.13 3.87
C ALA A 296 1.69 10.01 5.27
N TRP A 297 1.64 11.12 6.03
CA TRP A 297 2.10 11.21 7.41
C TRP A 297 0.98 11.69 8.34
N SER A 298 1.29 11.67 9.63
CA SER A 298 0.38 12.06 10.71
C SER A 298 1.11 12.87 11.77
N SER A 299 0.37 13.67 12.54
CA SER A 299 0.94 14.33 13.72
C SER A 299 1.22 13.28 14.81
N TRP A 300 2.42 13.29 15.42
CA TRP A 300 2.82 12.31 16.43
C TRP A 300 2.80 12.90 17.84
N GLU A 301 1.62 12.86 18.47
CA GLU A 301 1.41 13.44 19.80
C GLU A 301 2.32 12.83 20.88
N ASP A 302 2.72 11.56 20.73
CA ASP A 302 3.56 10.83 21.67
C ASP A 302 5.08 11.05 21.47
N GLU A 303 5.51 11.77 20.42
CA GLU A 303 6.93 11.95 20.06
C GLU A 303 7.43 13.40 20.25
N GLY A 304 6.57 14.33 20.70
CA GLY A 304 6.92 15.72 21.02
C GLY A 304 6.31 16.76 20.07
N ASN A 305 6.23 18.01 20.52
CA ASN A 305 5.54 19.08 19.80
C ASN A 305 6.15 19.39 18.42
N GLU A 306 7.43 19.10 18.23
CA GLU A 306 8.11 19.22 16.93
C GLU A 306 7.65 18.18 15.88
N HIS A 307 6.82 17.21 16.28
CA HIS A 307 6.21 16.22 15.39
C HIS A 307 4.70 16.47 15.18
N ILE A 308 4.20 17.66 15.51
CA ILE A 308 2.77 17.99 15.44
C ILE A 308 2.54 19.19 14.51
N VAL A 309 1.66 19.03 13.52
CA VAL A 309 1.20 20.12 12.65
C VAL A 309 0.07 20.86 13.33
N TYR A 310 0.35 22.04 13.88
CA TYR A 310 -0.66 22.90 14.49
C TYR A 310 -1.35 23.76 13.44
N VAL A 311 -2.69 23.77 13.44
CA VAL A 311 -3.50 24.70 12.63
C VAL A 311 -4.05 25.86 13.47
N SER A 312 -4.11 25.70 14.79
CA SER A 312 -4.36 26.74 15.80
C SER A 312 -3.56 26.43 17.08
N ASP A 313 -3.77 27.21 18.15
CA ASP A 313 -3.11 26.97 19.45
C ASP A 313 -3.43 25.59 20.05
N ASP A 314 -4.60 25.02 19.74
CA ASP A 314 -5.15 23.82 20.36
C ASP A 314 -5.69 22.77 19.37
N ILE A 315 -5.64 23.06 18.07
CA ILE A 315 -6.12 22.15 17.01
C ILE A 315 -4.96 21.76 16.11
N ILE A 316 -4.84 20.47 15.84
CA ILE A 316 -3.80 19.88 15.00
C ILE A 316 -4.40 19.31 13.72
N LEU A 317 -3.61 19.26 12.66
CA LEU A 317 -3.92 18.43 11.50
C LEU A 317 -3.46 17.00 11.80
N GLY A 318 -4.41 16.06 11.86
CA GLY A 318 -4.11 14.67 12.21
C GLY A 318 -3.29 13.97 11.14
N HIS A 319 -3.63 14.17 9.86
CA HIS A 319 -3.04 13.46 8.72
C HIS A 319 -2.91 14.35 7.48
N TRP A 320 -1.85 14.14 6.70
CA TRP A 320 -1.68 14.77 5.39
C TRP A 320 -0.99 13.81 4.42
N SER A 321 -1.13 14.09 3.12
CA SER A 321 -0.39 13.38 2.07
C SER A 321 0.30 14.37 1.14
N CYS A 322 1.41 13.96 0.54
CA CYS A 322 2.12 14.77 -0.44
C CYS A 322 2.67 13.95 -1.62
N GLY A 323 3.11 14.63 -2.67
CA GLY A 323 3.74 14.03 -3.84
C GLY A 323 4.28 15.07 -4.82
N GLY A 324 5.17 14.64 -5.72
CA GLY A 324 5.71 15.46 -6.80
C GLY A 324 4.82 15.46 -8.05
N GLU A 325 4.87 16.51 -8.86
CA GLU A 325 4.05 16.60 -10.08
C GLU A 325 4.73 16.03 -11.34
N LEU A 326 6.05 15.79 -11.33
CA LEU A 326 6.83 15.45 -12.53
C LEU A 326 7.44 14.06 -12.51
N SER A 327 7.60 13.49 -13.70
CA SER A 327 8.52 12.36 -13.94
C SER A 327 9.44 12.66 -15.11
N ASP A 328 10.69 12.25 -14.98
CA ASP A 328 11.75 12.36 -16.00
C ASP A 328 11.85 11.12 -16.90
N ILE A 329 11.16 10.01 -16.60
CA ILE A 329 11.27 8.73 -17.33
C ILE A 329 10.15 8.52 -18.33
N LEU A 330 9.00 9.16 -18.13
CA LEU A 330 7.81 8.86 -18.92
C LEU A 330 7.88 9.46 -20.34
N VAL A 331 8.78 10.41 -20.60
CA VAL A 331 9.22 10.82 -21.95
C VAL A 331 10.73 11.02 -21.98
N LYS A 332 11.43 10.29 -22.85
CA LYS A 332 12.92 10.26 -23.01
C LYS A 332 13.59 11.61 -23.33
N SER A 333 12.87 12.74 -23.36
CA SER A 333 13.43 14.04 -23.76
C SER A 333 12.78 15.26 -23.10
N GLY A 334 12.02 15.12 -22.01
CA GLY A 334 11.44 16.27 -21.32
C GLY A 334 10.62 15.91 -20.09
N ASP A 335 10.44 16.90 -19.23
CA ASP A 335 9.62 16.79 -18.03
C ASP A 335 8.16 16.63 -18.38
N VAL A 336 7.52 15.63 -17.79
CA VAL A 336 6.11 15.32 -18.06
C VAL A 336 5.33 15.50 -16.76
N PRO A 337 4.26 16.31 -16.76
CA PRO A 337 3.26 16.27 -15.71
C PRO A 337 2.77 14.83 -15.53
N LEU A 338 2.99 14.30 -14.34
CA LEU A 338 2.50 13.00 -13.95
C LEU A 338 0.99 13.03 -13.84
N PRO A 339 0.31 11.98 -14.34
CA PRO A 339 -1.03 11.72 -13.89
C PRO A 339 -1.04 11.51 -12.38
N LEU A 340 -1.75 12.37 -11.67
CA LEU A 340 -1.81 12.33 -10.22
C LEU A 340 -2.80 11.28 -9.70
N VAL A 341 -3.67 10.77 -10.57
CA VAL A 341 -4.84 9.95 -10.20
C VAL A 341 -4.44 8.72 -9.39
N GLY A 342 -3.57 7.85 -9.93
CA GLY A 342 -3.21 6.58 -9.29
C GLY A 342 -2.48 6.76 -7.95
N GLY A 343 -1.51 7.67 -7.90
CA GLY A 343 -0.76 8.01 -6.68
C GLY A 343 -1.67 8.64 -5.61
N ILE A 344 -2.43 9.68 -5.96
CA ILE A 344 -3.37 10.32 -5.02
C ILE A 344 -4.41 9.31 -4.52
N VAL A 345 -4.97 8.48 -5.40
CA VAL A 345 -5.96 7.47 -4.98
C VAL A 345 -5.35 6.51 -3.97
N HIS A 346 -4.11 6.07 -4.17
CA HIS A 346 -3.39 5.21 -3.22
C HIS A 346 -3.23 5.90 -1.85
N GLU A 347 -2.69 7.12 -1.82
CA GLU A 347 -2.47 7.85 -0.56
C GLU A 347 -3.78 8.17 0.18
N LEU A 348 -4.82 8.56 -0.55
CA LEU A 348 -6.15 8.75 0.02
C LEU A 348 -6.78 7.42 0.51
N GLY A 349 -6.31 6.28 0.00
CA GLY A 349 -6.71 4.96 0.48
C GLY A 349 -6.22 4.71 1.90
N HIS A 350 -5.00 5.14 2.22
CA HIS A 350 -4.52 5.17 3.59
C HIS A 350 -5.27 6.22 4.42
N GLN A 351 -5.35 7.46 3.94
CA GLN A 351 -5.88 8.59 4.72
C GLN A 351 -7.38 8.44 5.04
N ILE A 352 -8.21 8.23 4.02
CA ILE A 352 -9.68 8.18 4.12
C ILE A 352 -10.17 6.78 4.50
N CYS A 353 -9.58 5.75 3.89
CA CYS A 353 -10.10 4.39 3.96
C CYS A 353 -9.40 3.51 5.01
N LYS A 354 -8.27 3.97 5.55
CA LYS A 354 -7.42 3.22 6.49
C LYS A 354 -7.05 1.83 5.95
N LEU A 355 -6.84 1.74 4.63
CA LEU A 355 -6.39 0.51 3.97
C LEU A 355 -4.87 0.35 4.17
N PRO A 356 -4.36 -0.87 4.40
CA PRO A 356 -2.94 -1.16 4.35
C PRO A 356 -2.42 -1.27 2.93
N ASP A 357 -1.09 -1.21 2.81
CA ASP A 357 -0.43 -1.66 1.61
C ASP A 357 -0.63 -3.16 1.39
N LEU A 358 -0.98 -3.47 0.15
CA LEU A 358 -1.19 -4.81 -0.35
C LEU A 358 -0.06 -5.29 -1.26
N TYR A 359 0.99 -4.48 -1.46
CA TYR A 359 2.29 -5.01 -1.86
C TYR A 359 3.03 -5.58 -0.62
N ASP A 360 4.01 -6.45 -0.84
CA ASP A 360 4.85 -6.91 0.26
C ASP A 360 5.84 -5.82 0.62
N THR A 361 5.54 -5.12 1.71
CA THR A 361 6.36 -4.03 2.23
C THR A 361 7.73 -4.52 2.77
N SER A 362 7.98 -5.84 2.87
CA SER A 362 9.32 -6.40 3.12
C SER A 362 10.14 -6.63 1.84
N TYR A 363 9.54 -6.37 0.68
CA TYR A 363 10.13 -6.42 -0.65
C TYR A 363 10.61 -7.81 -1.08
N THR A 364 9.96 -8.88 -0.60
CA THR A 364 10.20 -10.25 -1.06
C THR A 364 9.41 -10.57 -2.33
N ASN A 365 8.16 -10.10 -2.40
CA ASN A 365 7.27 -10.28 -3.56
C ASN A 365 6.45 -9.01 -3.88
N ASN A 366 5.50 -9.09 -4.81
CA ASN A 366 4.68 -7.95 -5.25
C ASN A 366 3.28 -7.89 -4.62
N GLY A 367 2.94 -8.82 -3.71
CA GLY A 367 1.61 -8.88 -3.11
C GLY A 367 0.50 -9.06 -4.16
N LEU A 368 -0.45 -8.12 -4.20
CA LEU A 368 -1.49 -8.09 -5.25
C LEU A 368 -1.02 -7.50 -6.59
N GLY A 369 0.17 -6.91 -6.67
CA GLY A 369 0.73 -6.39 -7.92
C GLY A 369 -0.20 -5.41 -8.64
N LEU A 370 -0.35 -5.55 -9.96
CA LEU A 370 -1.21 -4.71 -10.81
C LEU A 370 -2.71 -4.87 -10.51
N PHE A 371 -3.12 -5.82 -9.67
CA PHE A 371 -4.53 -6.07 -9.37
C PHE A 371 -5.09 -5.21 -8.24
N SER A 372 -4.28 -4.46 -7.48
CA SER A 372 -4.81 -3.53 -6.47
C SER A 372 -4.11 -2.19 -6.55
N VAL A 373 -4.89 -1.11 -6.42
CA VAL A 373 -4.36 0.25 -6.28
C VAL A 373 -3.54 0.41 -5.00
N MET A 374 -3.82 -0.39 -3.96
CA MET A 374 -3.01 -0.46 -2.72
C MET A 374 -1.73 -1.29 -2.91
N ALA A 375 -1.39 -1.65 -4.15
CA ALA A 375 -0.18 -2.37 -4.53
C ALA A 375 0.43 -1.71 -5.78
N GLY A 376 1.03 -2.48 -6.69
CA GLY A 376 1.58 -1.96 -7.94
C GLY A 376 0.53 -1.35 -8.89
N GLY A 377 -0.76 -1.58 -8.66
CA GLY A 377 -1.85 -1.01 -9.45
C GLY A 377 -1.98 0.51 -9.34
N SER A 378 -1.38 1.17 -8.35
CA SER A 378 -1.30 2.65 -8.32
C SER A 378 -0.62 3.23 -9.57
N TRP A 379 0.21 2.43 -10.25
CA TRP A 379 0.85 2.76 -11.52
C TRP A 379 0.07 2.29 -12.76
N GLY A 380 -1.15 1.79 -12.59
CA GLY A 380 -2.02 1.32 -13.66
C GLY A 380 -2.21 2.36 -14.76
N HIS A 381 -2.29 1.89 -16.00
CA HIS A 381 -2.51 2.71 -17.17
C HIS A 381 -3.05 1.85 -18.31
N LYS A 382 -3.79 2.44 -19.24
CA LYS A 382 -4.18 1.79 -20.50
C LYS A 382 -3.05 1.90 -21.53
N THR A 383 -3.14 1.14 -22.62
CA THR A 383 -2.21 1.27 -23.75
C THR A 383 -2.23 2.70 -24.29
N GLY A 384 -1.06 3.34 -24.35
CA GLY A 384 -0.91 4.73 -24.81
C GLY A 384 -1.07 5.79 -23.73
N GLU A 385 -1.49 5.40 -22.51
CA GLU A 385 -1.51 6.29 -21.35
C GLU A 385 -0.17 6.30 -20.62
N ILE A 386 0.03 7.35 -19.83
CA ILE A 386 1.14 7.47 -18.89
C ILE A 386 0.83 6.62 -17.64
N HIS A 387 1.86 6.07 -16.99
CA HIS A 387 1.69 5.24 -15.78
C HIS A 387 1.00 6.05 -14.68
N GLY A 388 0.07 5.41 -13.95
CA GLY A 388 -0.73 6.05 -12.92
C GLY A 388 -1.96 6.81 -13.43
N LYS A 389 -2.20 6.88 -14.75
CA LYS A 389 -3.37 7.57 -15.30
C LYS A 389 -4.68 6.86 -14.98
N THR A 390 -4.68 5.54 -15.05
CA THR A 390 -5.86 4.70 -14.85
C THR A 390 -5.50 3.60 -13.86
N PRO A 391 -5.61 3.83 -12.54
CA PRO A 391 -5.50 2.74 -11.57
C PRO A 391 -6.60 1.70 -11.79
N PRO A 392 -6.35 0.42 -11.46
CA PRO A 392 -7.33 -0.65 -11.57
C PRO A 392 -8.44 -0.47 -10.53
N ASN A 393 -9.56 -1.20 -10.68
CA ASN A 393 -10.54 -1.26 -9.61
C ASN A 393 -9.87 -1.73 -8.30
N LEU A 394 -10.32 -1.17 -7.17
CA LEU A 394 -9.86 -1.53 -5.84
C LEU A 394 -10.16 -3.00 -5.60
N ASP A 395 -9.29 -3.78 -4.95
CA ASP A 395 -9.49 -5.23 -4.82
C ASP A 395 -10.71 -5.62 -3.96
N ALA A 396 -11.23 -6.82 -4.18
CA ALA A 396 -12.38 -7.36 -3.46
C ALA A 396 -12.27 -7.33 -1.93
N TRP A 397 -11.10 -7.58 -1.35
CA TRP A 397 -10.94 -7.52 0.11
C TRP A 397 -11.08 -6.08 0.61
N SER A 398 -10.41 -5.12 -0.03
CA SER A 398 -10.51 -3.71 0.30
C SER A 398 -11.95 -3.20 0.18
N ARG A 399 -12.67 -3.53 -0.90
CA ARG A 399 -14.10 -3.16 -1.04
C ARG A 399 -15.00 -3.82 0.01
N LYS A 400 -14.71 -5.06 0.43
CA LYS A 400 -15.39 -5.73 1.56
C LYS A 400 -15.08 -5.03 2.88
N TYR A 401 -13.80 -4.76 3.15
CA TYR A 401 -13.31 -4.12 4.38
C TYR A 401 -14.01 -2.78 4.59
N LEU A 402 -14.18 -2.00 3.52
CA LEU A 402 -14.86 -0.69 3.52
C LEU A 402 -16.38 -0.76 3.49
N GLY A 403 -16.97 -1.96 3.48
CA GLY A 403 -18.43 -2.14 3.40
C GLY A 403 -19.04 -1.66 2.08
N TRP A 404 -18.22 -1.51 1.04
CA TRP A 404 -18.67 -1.11 -0.30
C TRP A 404 -19.30 -2.29 -1.04
N ASP A 405 -18.69 -3.46 -0.92
CA ASP A 405 -19.22 -4.74 -1.40
C ASP A 405 -19.58 -5.67 -0.24
N VAL A 406 -20.56 -6.56 -0.49
CA VAL A 406 -20.93 -7.65 0.42
C VAL A 406 -20.69 -8.97 -0.31
N PRO A 407 -19.57 -9.66 -0.05
CA PRO A 407 -19.29 -10.92 -0.73
C PRO A 407 -20.34 -11.99 -0.44
N GLN A 408 -20.75 -12.70 -1.49
CA GLN A 408 -21.67 -13.82 -1.36
C GLN A 408 -20.91 -15.08 -0.96
N THR A 409 -21.16 -15.56 0.26
CA THR A 409 -20.58 -16.83 0.72
C THR A 409 -21.19 -18.01 -0.01
N LEU A 410 -20.35 -18.81 -0.66
CA LEU A 410 -20.73 -20.10 -1.21
C LEU A 410 -20.79 -21.12 -0.06
N THR A 411 -22.00 -21.48 0.36
CA THR A 411 -22.22 -22.43 1.46
C THR A 411 -22.18 -23.88 0.95
N SER A 412 -21.12 -24.60 1.33
CA SER A 412 -20.80 -25.96 0.88
C SER A 412 -21.65 -27.07 1.54
N SER A 413 -22.98 -26.93 1.54
CA SER A 413 -23.86 -28.05 1.91
C SER A 413 -24.00 -29.11 0.80
N ALA A 414 -23.60 -28.77 -0.43
CA ALA A 414 -23.47 -29.69 -1.55
C ALA A 414 -22.00 -30.10 -1.76
N ALA A 415 -21.76 -31.31 -2.26
CA ALA A 415 -20.43 -31.80 -2.64
C ALA A 415 -19.76 -30.94 -3.74
N SER A 416 -20.57 -30.21 -4.51
CA SER A 416 -20.17 -29.25 -5.55
C SER A 416 -21.10 -28.02 -5.48
N VAL A 417 -20.52 -26.83 -5.59
CA VAL A 417 -21.22 -25.54 -5.75
C VAL A 417 -20.64 -24.83 -6.97
N VAL A 418 -21.48 -24.12 -7.73
CA VAL A 418 -21.00 -23.30 -8.85
C VAL A 418 -20.62 -21.91 -8.33
N LEU A 419 -19.35 -21.55 -8.46
CA LEU A 419 -18.89 -20.17 -8.40
C LEU A 419 -19.46 -19.45 -9.62
N THR A 420 -20.04 -18.26 -9.42
CA THR A 420 -20.31 -17.30 -10.49
C THR A 420 -20.01 -15.91 -9.96
N CYS A 421 -19.03 -15.24 -10.54
CA CYS A 421 -18.66 -13.88 -10.21
C CYS A 421 -18.50 -13.07 -11.51
N GLY A 422 -18.62 -11.76 -11.39
CA GLY A 422 -18.46 -10.83 -12.50
C GLY A 422 -17.40 -9.78 -12.22
N THR A 423 -17.19 -8.89 -13.19
CA THR A 423 -16.36 -7.71 -13.03
C THR A 423 -16.89 -6.83 -11.90
N PRO A 424 -16.03 -6.04 -11.23
CA PRO A 424 -16.48 -5.01 -10.29
C PRO A 424 -17.61 -4.18 -10.92
N ARG A 425 -18.66 -3.89 -10.13
CA ARG A 425 -19.82 -3.09 -10.56
C ARG A 425 -20.69 -3.69 -11.68
N ASN A 426 -20.53 -4.97 -12.06
CA ASN A 426 -21.45 -5.66 -12.99
C ASN A 426 -22.93 -5.64 -12.50
N GLY A 427 -23.17 -5.32 -11.22
CA GLY A 427 -24.52 -5.10 -10.66
C GLY A 427 -25.38 -6.37 -10.54
N ASN A 428 -24.94 -7.46 -11.17
CA ASN A 428 -25.65 -8.73 -11.25
C ASN A 428 -24.92 -9.88 -10.53
N TYR A 429 -23.60 -9.81 -10.37
CA TYR A 429 -22.79 -10.88 -9.78
C TYR A 429 -21.85 -10.31 -8.71
N PRO A 430 -22.07 -10.62 -7.42
CA PRO A 430 -21.22 -10.14 -6.33
C PRO A 430 -19.85 -10.84 -6.35
N VAL A 431 -18.90 -10.26 -5.62
CA VAL A 431 -17.69 -10.97 -5.18
C VAL A 431 -18.12 -12.26 -4.50
N ALA A 432 -17.52 -13.39 -4.89
CA ALA A 432 -17.80 -14.65 -4.23
C ALA A 432 -16.79 -14.89 -3.10
N ARG A 433 -17.29 -15.38 -1.95
CA ARG A 433 -16.47 -15.83 -0.84
C ARG A 433 -16.53 -17.36 -0.74
N ILE A 434 -15.36 -17.98 -0.71
CA ILE A 434 -15.21 -19.43 -0.59
C ILE A 434 -14.52 -19.74 0.74
N ASN A 435 -15.21 -20.51 1.57
CA ASN A 435 -14.76 -20.90 2.90
C ASN A 435 -14.10 -22.29 2.85
N SER A 436 -12.88 -22.41 3.35
CA SER A 436 -12.21 -23.70 3.50
C SER A 436 -12.77 -24.46 4.70
N PRO A 437 -13.06 -25.77 4.57
CA PRO A 437 -13.53 -26.59 5.69
C PRO A 437 -12.43 -26.89 6.72
N TYR A 438 -11.17 -26.54 6.44
CA TYR A 438 -10.01 -26.92 7.26
C TYR A 438 -9.36 -25.75 8.00
N VAL A 439 -9.80 -24.51 7.75
CA VAL A 439 -9.32 -23.30 8.45
C VAL A 439 -10.47 -22.55 9.12
N ASP A 440 -10.12 -21.64 10.03
CA ASP A 440 -11.10 -20.72 10.60
C ASP A 440 -11.56 -19.71 9.55
N SER A 441 -12.60 -20.12 8.82
CA SER A 441 -13.21 -19.33 7.76
C SER A 441 -13.83 -18.03 8.22
N THR A 442 -13.82 -17.71 9.52
CA THR A 442 -14.14 -16.37 10.02
C THR A 442 -13.13 -15.35 9.50
N TYR A 443 -11.85 -15.70 9.53
CA TYR A 443 -10.71 -14.82 9.25
C TYR A 443 -9.94 -15.21 8.01
N GLU A 444 -9.93 -16.50 7.65
CA GLU A 444 -9.14 -17.03 6.54
C GLU A 444 -10.01 -17.66 5.45
N TYR A 445 -10.03 -17.08 4.25
CA TYR A 445 -10.96 -17.48 3.18
C TYR A 445 -10.46 -17.04 1.80
N ILE A 446 -11.14 -17.46 0.75
CA ILE A 446 -10.84 -17.01 -0.62
C ILE A 446 -11.93 -16.03 -1.08
N LEU A 447 -11.52 -14.92 -1.68
CA LEU A 447 -12.40 -14.05 -2.47
C LEU A 447 -12.15 -14.27 -3.96
N ALA A 448 -13.21 -14.19 -4.76
CA ALA A 448 -13.15 -14.35 -6.20
C ALA A 448 -13.94 -13.24 -6.90
N GLU A 449 -13.29 -12.56 -7.84
CA GLU A 449 -13.87 -11.53 -8.72
C GLU A 449 -13.28 -11.65 -10.13
N VAL A 450 -14.01 -11.22 -11.15
CA VAL A 450 -13.45 -11.17 -12.51
C VAL A 450 -12.68 -9.87 -12.70
N ARG A 451 -11.45 -9.95 -13.22
CA ARG A 451 -10.65 -8.79 -13.63
C ARG A 451 -10.49 -8.79 -15.14
N ASN A 452 -10.62 -7.61 -15.76
CA ASN A 452 -10.55 -7.50 -17.22
C ASN A 452 -9.53 -6.43 -17.66
N PRO A 453 -8.28 -6.81 -17.93
CA PRO A 453 -7.24 -5.88 -18.37
C PRO A 453 -7.49 -5.25 -19.75
N ASN A 454 -8.46 -5.74 -20.53
CA ASN A 454 -8.90 -5.16 -21.80
C ASN A 454 -10.14 -4.26 -21.66
N ALA A 455 -10.63 -4.00 -20.44
CA ALA A 455 -11.82 -3.21 -20.24
C ALA A 455 -11.59 -1.72 -20.56
N ASP A 456 -12.65 -1.05 -21.02
CA ASP A 456 -12.65 0.40 -21.18
C ASP A 456 -12.86 1.16 -19.85
N ASP A 457 -13.04 0.44 -18.74
CA ASP A 457 -13.19 0.97 -17.38
C ASP A 457 -11.83 1.05 -16.64
N TRP A 458 -11.88 1.14 -15.30
CA TRP A 458 -10.70 1.17 -14.44
C TRP A 458 -9.80 -0.07 -14.59
N ASP A 459 -10.33 -1.27 -14.80
CA ASP A 459 -9.54 -2.48 -14.93
C ASP A 459 -8.70 -2.51 -16.22
N GLY A 460 -9.02 -1.70 -17.22
CA GLY A 460 -8.12 -1.43 -18.35
C GLY A 460 -6.74 -0.94 -17.92
N GLY A 461 -6.65 -0.33 -16.73
CA GLY A 461 -5.41 0.07 -16.06
C GLY A 461 -4.43 -1.07 -15.78
N ILE A 462 -4.92 -2.31 -15.69
CA ILE A 462 -4.08 -3.51 -15.56
C ILE A 462 -3.36 -3.79 -16.89
N GLY A 463 -4.01 -3.49 -18.02
CA GLY A 463 -3.62 -3.95 -19.35
C GLY A 463 -2.43 -3.21 -19.96
N GLY A 464 -2.19 -1.94 -19.62
CA GLY A 464 -1.16 -1.13 -20.29
C GLY A 464 0.27 -1.63 -20.07
N SER A 465 0.52 -2.33 -18.96
CA SER A 465 1.81 -2.95 -18.65
C SER A 465 1.95 -4.40 -19.16
N ILE A 466 0.86 -5.00 -19.66
CA ILE A 466 0.84 -6.39 -20.11
C ILE A 466 1.17 -6.47 -21.60
N LYS A 467 2.21 -7.23 -21.93
CA LYS A 467 2.57 -7.56 -23.32
C LYS A 467 1.76 -8.78 -23.78
N ASP A 468 1.47 -8.83 -25.08
CA ASP A 468 0.91 -10.00 -25.77
C ASP A 468 -0.44 -10.48 -25.23
N MET A 469 -1.23 -9.59 -24.61
CA MET A 469 -2.61 -9.89 -24.24
C MET A 469 -3.49 -9.93 -25.50
N PRO A 470 -4.23 -11.03 -25.76
CA PRO A 470 -5.15 -11.11 -26.89
C PRO A 470 -6.30 -10.10 -26.74
N GLU A 471 -6.65 -9.37 -27.80
CA GLU A 471 -7.84 -8.49 -27.82
C GLU A 471 -9.15 -9.23 -27.53
N SER A 472 -9.15 -10.55 -27.79
CA SER A 472 -10.27 -11.46 -27.49
C SER A 472 -10.42 -11.78 -26.01
N PHE A 473 -9.43 -11.49 -25.16
CA PHE A 473 -9.55 -11.69 -23.72
C PHE A 473 -10.54 -10.69 -23.14
N LYS A 474 -11.57 -11.19 -22.44
CA LYS A 474 -12.65 -10.37 -21.87
C LYS A 474 -12.78 -10.47 -20.34
N GLY A 475 -11.79 -11.06 -19.68
CA GLY A 475 -11.71 -11.15 -18.24
C GLY A 475 -11.49 -12.57 -17.72
N GLY A 476 -10.87 -12.68 -16.56
CA GLY A 476 -10.64 -13.94 -15.85
C GLY A 476 -10.77 -13.74 -14.35
N VAL A 477 -10.93 -14.82 -13.59
CA VAL A 477 -11.13 -14.73 -12.14
C VAL A 477 -9.78 -14.46 -11.47
N LEU A 478 -9.70 -13.38 -10.69
CA LEU A 478 -8.67 -13.20 -9.68
C LEU A 478 -9.15 -13.89 -8.40
N LEU A 479 -8.38 -14.88 -7.96
CA LEU A 479 -8.56 -15.50 -6.64
C LEU A 479 -7.65 -14.78 -5.65
N GLN A 480 -8.19 -14.39 -4.50
CA GLN A 480 -7.47 -13.74 -3.41
C GLN A 480 -7.54 -14.63 -2.17
N HIS A 481 -6.42 -15.12 -1.66
CA HIS A 481 -6.33 -15.72 -0.34
C HIS A 481 -6.26 -14.62 0.71
N ILE A 482 -7.16 -14.69 1.68
CA ILE A 482 -7.28 -13.72 2.77
C ILE A 482 -6.94 -14.41 4.08
N ASP A 483 -6.11 -13.78 4.92
CA ASP A 483 -5.97 -14.06 6.35
C ASP A 483 -6.02 -12.74 7.16
N GLU A 484 -7.20 -12.41 7.68
CA GLU A 484 -7.42 -11.17 8.43
C GLU A 484 -6.69 -11.10 9.77
N ARG A 485 -5.97 -12.16 10.19
CA ARG A 485 -5.14 -12.15 11.40
C ARG A 485 -3.67 -11.85 11.11
N SER A 486 -3.30 -11.65 9.84
CA SER A 486 -1.95 -11.25 9.46
C SER A 486 -1.63 -9.84 9.92
N GLY A 487 -0.38 -9.65 10.35
CA GLY A 487 0.12 -8.37 10.82
C GLY A 487 -0.56 -7.88 12.10
N SER A 488 -0.76 -6.56 12.18
CA SER A 488 -1.14 -5.84 13.38
C SER A 488 -2.64 -5.54 13.48
N GLY A 489 -3.46 -5.99 12.52
CA GLY A 489 -4.92 -5.93 12.58
C GLY A 489 -5.56 -4.56 12.29
N SER A 490 -4.76 -3.52 12.07
CA SER A 490 -5.24 -2.17 11.72
C SER A 490 -4.08 -1.33 11.21
N LEU A 491 -4.36 -0.41 10.28
CA LEU A 491 -3.35 0.46 9.69
C LEU A 491 -2.61 1.29 10.74
N SER A 492 -3.34 1.85 11.71
CA SER A 492 -2.74 2.64 12.79
C SER A 492 -1.78 1.84 13.67
N ALA A 493 -1.93 0.51 13.73
CA ALA A 493 -1.04 -0.33 14.54
C ALA A 493 0.18 -0.84 13.76
N GLY A 494 0.21 -0.63 12.43
CA GLY A 494 1.27 -1.07 11.55
C GLY A 494 0.76 -1.33 10.14
N ASN A 495 1.56 -0.92 9.15
CA ASN A 495 1.33 -1.21 7.74
C ASN A 495 1.94 -2.57 7.35
N ASP A 496 1.42 -3.64 7.94
CA ASP A 496 2.07 -4.96 7.96
C ASP A 496 1.15 -6.12 7.52
N PHE A 497 -0.02 -5.81 6.95
CA PHE A 497 -0.98 -6.83 6.53
C PHE A 497 -0.39 -7.83 5.54
N ASN A 498 0.42 -7.34 4.59
CA ASN A 498 1.06 -8.14 3.55
C ASN A 498 2.57 -8.31 3.73
N VAL A 499 3.12 -8.10 4.92
CA VAL A 499 4.55 -8.37 5.18
C VAL A 499 4.84 -9.86 5.01
N TYR A 500 5.77 -10.19 4.13
CA TYR A 500 6.22 -11.57 3.95
C TYR A 500 6.89 -12.11 5.22
N THR A 501 6.58 -13.37 5.51
CA THR A 501 7.24 -14.16 6.56
C THR A 501 7.51 -15.57 6.05
N GLU A 502 8.63 -16.18 6.44
CA GLU A 502 9.05 -17.48 5.92
C GLU A 502 8.09 -18.63 6.28
N GLU A 503 7.45 -18.54 7.45
CA GLU A 503 6.55 -19.57 8.00
C GLU A 503 5.11 -19.09 8.22
N GLY A 504 4.76 -17.86 7.80
CA GLY A 504 3.46 -17.25 8.08
C GLY A 504 2.70 -16.81 6.83
N HIS A 505 1.48 -16.31 7.04
CA HIS A 505 0.59 -15.85 5.98
C HIS A 505 0.74 -14.36 5.74
N GLN A 506 0.70 -13.96 4.47
CA GLN A 506 0.39 -12.58 4.08
C GLN A 506 -1.14 -12.44 3.99
N GLY A 507 -1.66 -11.27 4.36
CA GLY A 507 -3.06 -11.07 4.68
C GLY A 507 -4.03 -11.03 3.49
N ASN A 508 -3.61 -10.53 2.32
CA ASN A 508 -4.36 -10.61 1.07
C ASN A 508 -3.39 -10.89 -0.08
N MET A 509 -3.38 -12.12 -0.59
CA MET A 509 -2.50 -12.53 -1.68
C MET A 509 -3.24 -13.07 -2.89
N ALA A 510 -2.78 -12.72 -4.08
CA ALA A 510 -3.31 -13.25 -5.32
C ALA A 510 -2.90 -14.72 -5.49
N ILE A 511 -3.87 -15.60 -5.77
CA ILE A 511 -3.62 -17.00 -6.16
C ILE A 511 -3.56 -17.03 -7.68
N TRP A 512 -2.35 -17.07 -8.25
CA TRP A 512 -2.16 -17.00 -9.69
C TRP A 512 -2.35 -18.35 -10.39
N ALA A 513 -2.85 -18.30 -11.62
CA ALA A 513 -2.96 -19.47 -12.49
C ALA A 513 -1.63 -19.88 -13.14
N ASP A 514 -0.63 -18.99 -13.17
CA ASP A 514 0.64 -19.14 -13.87
C ASP A 514 1.88 -19.19 -12.96
N GLY A 515 1.71 -19.39 -11.65
CA GLY A 515 2.83 -19.55 -10.72
C GLY A 515 2.47 -19.23 -9.26
N ASP A 516 3.48 -19.19 -8.37
CA ASP A 516 3.32 -18.73 -6.99
C ASP A 516 3.64 -17.23 -6.89
N SER A 517 2.62 -16.42 -6.59
CA SER A 517 2.75 -14.96 -6.45
C SER A 517 3.65 -14.52 -5.28
N ARG A 518 3.95 -15.44 -4.35
CA ARG A 518 4.84 -15.19 -3.20
C ARG A 518 6.30 -15.51 -3.51
N GLU A 519 6.58 -16.11 -4.67
CA GLU A 519 7.96 -16.37 -5.07
C GLU A 519 8.72 -15.06 -5.25
N LYS A 520 10.00 -15.11 -4.87
CA LYS A 520 10.89 -13.99 -5.09
C LYS A 520 11.05 -13.76 -6.59
N GLY A 521 10.85 -12.52 -7.02
CA GLY A 521 10.93 -12.17 -8.43
C GLY A 521 9.70 -12.59 -9.25
N ALA A 522 8.64 -13.08 -8.58
CA ALA A 522 7.31 -13.08 -9.17
C ALA A 522 7.01 -11.69 -9.73
N GLY A 523 6.40 -11.62 -10.93
CA GLY A 523 6.07 -10.35 -11.58
C GLY A 523 5.01 -9.55 -10.82
N GLN A 524 4.34 -8.63 -11.50
CA GLN A 524 3.21 -7.90 -10.91
C GLN A 524 1.85 -8.52 -11.26
N GLY A 525 1.84 -9.72 -11.86
CA GLY A 525 0.66 -10.37 -12.42
C GLY A 525 0.39 -9.97 -13.88
N SER A 526 -0.35 -10.82 -14.59
CA SER A 526 -0.78 -10.60 -15.97
C SER A 526 -2.15 -11.22 -16.23
N TYR A 527 -2.65 -11.16 -17.47
CA TYR A 527 -3.86 -11.91 -17.84
C TYR A 527 -3.69 -13.43 -17.68
N LEU A 528 -2.46 -13.96 -17.76
CA LEU A 528 -2.14 -15.37 -17.50
C LEU A 528 -2.19 -15.71 -16.00
N SER A 529 -2.16 -14.71 -15.13
CA SER A 529 -2.33 -14.92 -13.69
C SER A 529 -3.79 -15.10 -13.28
N LEU A 530 -4.74 -14.82 -14.18
CA LEU A 530 -6.18 -14.96 -13.96
C LEU A 530 -6.69 -16.34 -14.38
N TRP A 531 -7.73 -16.83 -13.69
CA TRP A 531 -8.33 -18.14 -13.93
C TRP A 531 -9.46 -18.07 -14.98
N TYR A 532 -9.35 -18.86 -16.05
CA TYR A 532 -10.35 -19.00 -17.11
C TYR A 532 -10.15 -20.32 -17.87
N ALA A 533 -11.10 -20.71 -18.73
CA ALA A 533 -10.99 -21.94 -19.50
C ALA A 533 -9.69 -21.97 -20.33
N GLY A 534 -8.85 -22.98 -20.09
CA GLY A 534 -7.58 -23.17 -20.80
C GLY A 534 -6.38 -22.49 -20.15
N ASN A 535 -6.53 -21.79 -19.03
CA ASN A 535 -5.43 -21.16 -18.29
C ASN A 535 -5.51 -21.46 -16.80
N GLY A 536 -4.58 -22.31 -16.35
CA GLY A 536 -4.66 -22.96 -15.04
C GLY A 536 -5.77 -24.01 -15.02
N THR A 537 -5.52 -25.15 -14.37
CA THR A 537 -6.54 -26.19 -14.14
C THR A 537 -6.74 -26.52 -12.67
N GLU A 538 -5.72 -26.28 -11.83
CA GLU A 538 -5.76 -26.46 -10.39
C GLU A 538 -5.11 -25.24 -9.71
N PRO A 539 -5.85 -24.45 -8.90
CA PRO A 539 -5.28 -23.36 -8.13
C PRO A 539 -4.25 -23.84 -7.13
N ASP A 540 -3.14 -23.11 -7.10
CA ASP A 540 -2.05 -23.45 -6.24
C ASP A 540 -2.39 -23.11 -4.80
N THR A 541 -2.61 -24.16 -4.00
CA THR A 541 -3.12 -24.03 -2.63
C THR A 541 -2.03 -23.71 -1.60
N TYR A 542 -0.83 -23.30 -2.01
CA TYR A 542 0.30 -23.04 -1.08
C TYR A 542 0.05 -21.97 -0.02
N PHE A 543 -1.03 -21.21 -0.12
CA PHE A 543 -1.34 -20.11 0.78
C PHE A 543 -1.67 -20.54 2.22
N TYR A 544 -1.85 -21.84 2.47
CA TYR A 544 -2.15 -22.38 3.80
C TYR A 544 -0.90 -22.90 4.55
N GLY A 545 0.06 -22.02 4.80
CA GLY A 545 1.07 -22.20 5.85
C GLY A 545 2.26 -23.13 5.54
N THR A 546 2.48 -23.53 4.28
CA THR A 546 3.66 -24.32 3.91
C THR A 546 3.94 -24.31 2.40
N ARG A 547 5.22 -24.20 2.03
CA ARG A 547 5.73 -24.35 0.64
C ARG A 547 5.82 -25.81 0.17
N ASP A 548 5.48 -26.78 1.02
CA ASP A 548 5.40 -28.19 0.61
C ASP A 548 4.09 -28.43 -0.14
N THR A 549 4.23 -28.70 -1.43
CA THR A 549 3.16 -28.93 -2.41
C THR A 549 2.21 -30.06 -1.99
N ASN A 550 2.73 -31.07 -1.27
CA ASN A 550 1.96 -32.21 -0.79
C ASN A 550 1.16 -31.89 0.48
N ILE A 551 1.59 -30.88 1.22
CA ILE A 551 0.95 -30.41 2.44
C ILE A 551 -0.11 -29.36 2.06
N ALA A 552 0.24 -28.36 1.25
CA ALA A 552 -0.67 -27.31 0.75
C ALA A 552 -2.00 -27.85 0.17
N LYS A 553 -1.93 -28.90 -0.68
CA LYS A 553 -3.11 -29.58 -1.25
C LYS A 553 -4.10 -30.11 -0.21
N ARG A 554 -3.65 -30.32 1.03
CA ARG A 554 -4.48 -30.83 2.14
C ARG A 554 -5.17 -29.72 2.94
N PHE A 555 -4.78 -28.46 2.81
CA PHE A 555 -5.20 -27.39 3.72
C PHE A 555 -6.32 -26.48 3.20
N SER A 556 -6.49 -26.30 1.88
CA SER A 556 -7.65 -25.55 1.38
C SER A 556 -8.95 -26.37 1.44
N GLY A 557 -8.85 -27.68 1.22
CA GLY A 557 -10.00 -28.56 1.06
C GLY A 557 -10.94 -28.19 -0.07
N ILE A 558 -10.51 -27.31 -0.98
CA ILE A 558 -11.30 -26.75 -2.08
C ILE A 558 -10.58 -27.06 -3.39
N VAL A 559 -11.34 -27.57 -4.35
CA VAL A 559 -10.88 -27.79 -5.72
C VAL A 559 -11.78 -26.99 -6.65
N PHE A 560 -11.17 -26.14 -7.48
CA PHE A 560 -11.83 -25.46 -8.57
C PHE A 560 -11.65 -26.28 -9.84
N SER A 561 -12.70 -26.39 -10.66
CA SER A 561 -12.65 -27.16 -11.91
C SER A 561 -13.63 -26.61 -12.93
N GLY A 562 -13.25 -26.68 -14.21
CA GLY A 562 -14.14 -26.26 -15.29
C GLY A 562 -14.48 -24.78 -15.27
N PHE A 563 -13.47 -23.91 -15.11
CA PHE A 563 -13.66 -22.48 -15.36
C PHE A 563 -14.25 -22.27 -16.76
N SER A 564 -15.22 -21.36 -16.89
CA SER A 564 -15.75 -20.94 -18.18
C SER A 564 -14.71 -20.14 -18.97
N PRO A 565 -14.90 -19.96 -20.29
CA PRO A 565 -14.05 -19.08 -21.08
C PRO A 565 -13.97 -17.66 -20.54
N SER A 566 -12.96 -16.90 -20.98
CA SER A 566 -12.79 -15.50 -20.57
C SER A 566 -14.05 -14.69 -20.86
N GLY A 567 -14.43 -13.80 -19.95
CA GLY A 567 -15.65 -13.00 -20.07
C GLY A 567 -15.85 -12.10 -18.85
N GLU A 568 -16.79 -11.18 -18.96
CA GLU A 568 -17.19 -10.28 -17.86
C GLU A 568 -17.87 -11.01 -16.69
N VAL A 569 -18.28 -12.26 -16.95
CA VAL A 569 -18.81 -13.21 -15.98
C VAL A 569 -18.10 -14.53 -16.22
N VAL A 570 -17.53 -15.09 -15.15
CA VAL A 570 -16.86 -16.39 -15.20
C VAL A 570 -17.46 -17.30 -14.13
N SER A 571 -17.66 -18.57 -14.49
CA SER A 571 -18.15 -19.60 -13.59
C SER A 571 -17.15 -20.72 -13.43
N SER A 572 -17.16 -21.41 -12.28
CA SER A 572 -16.33 -22.59 -12.03
C SER A 572 -17.05 -23.54 -11.07
N SER A 573 -16.82 -24.84 -11.19
CA SER A 573 -17.26 -25.80 -10.18
C SER A 573 -16.28 -25.79 -9.00
N VAL A 574 -16.81 -25.59 -7.81
CA VAL A 574 -16.08 -25.60 -6.54
C VAL A 574 -16.53 -26.83 -5.75
N THR A 575 -15.62 -27.78 -5.58
CA THR A 575 -15.87 -29.03 -4.85
C THR A 575 -14.99 -29.12 -3.61
N ARG A 576 -15.45 -29.88 -2.61
CA ARG A 576 -14.55 -30.26 -1.52
C ARG A 576 -13.56 -31.31 -2.01
N ALA A 577 -12.28 -31.15 -1.66
CA ALA A 577 -11.29 -32.19 -1.90
C ALA A 577 -11.69 -33.46 -1.11
N GLU A 578 -11.85 -34.59 -1.79
CA GLU A 578 -12.06 -35.88 -1.12
C GLU A 578 -10.81 -36.18 -0.28
N THR A 579 -10.97 -36.43 1.03
CA THR A 579 -9.89 -36.97 1.85
C THR A 579 -9.60 -38.37 1.35
N GLY A 580 -8.61 -38.51 0.46
CA GLY A 580 -8.19 -39.80 -0.07
C GLY A 580 -7.88 -40.77 1.07
N GLY A 581 -8.73 -41.79 1.22
CA GLY A 581 -8.51 -42.89 2.13
C GLY A 581 -7.36 -43.76 1.64
N SER A 582 -6.16 -43.51 2.13
CA SER A 582 -5.14 -44.54 2.26
C SER A 582 -4.69 -44.55 3.72
N GLY A 583 -5.04 -45.63 4.43
CA GLY A 583 -4.81 -45.74 5.87
C GLY A 583 -3.34 -45.53 6.24
N CYS A 584 -3.08 -44.47 7.00
CA CYS A 584 -2.03 -44.43 8.00
C CYS A 584 -2.53 -43.57 9.16
N SER A 585 -2.47 -44.16 10.35
CA SER A 585 -2.93 -43.65 11.62
C SER A 585 -2.60 -42.17 11.86
N ALA A 586 -3.56 -41.46 12.46
CA ALA A 586 -3.38 -40.15 13.07
C ALA A 586 -2.05 -40.07 13.84
N ALA A 587 -1.10 -39.30 13.33
CA ALA A 587 -0.03 -38.76 14.15
C ALA A 587 -0.64 -37.62 14.97
N ALA A 588 -1.16 -37.97 16.15
CA ALA A 588 -1.45 -37.00 17.17
C ALA A 588 -0.14 -36.31 17.58
N PHE A 589 0.04 -35.04 17.25
CA PHE A 589 1.04 -34.21 17.90
C PHE A 589 0.63 -34.05 19.37
N PRO A 590 1.50 -34.38 20.35
CA PRO A 590 1.13 -34.28 21.75
C PRO A 590 1.08 -32.81 22.15
N LEU A 591 -0.12 -32.36 22.53
CA LEU A 591 -0.35 -31.14 23.27
C LEU A 591 0.38 -31.26 24.62
N LEU A 592 1.53 -30.60 24.76
CA LEU A 592 2.31 -30.59 26.00
C LEU A 592 1.64 -29.62 26.99
N LEU A 593 0.61 -30.11 27.69
CA LEU A 593 0.00 -29.42 28.82
C LEU A 593 0.93 -29.53 30.05
N LEU A 594 1.64 -28.44 30.32
CA LEU A 594 2.34 -28.21 31.59
C LEU A 594 1.30 -27.98 32.71
N PHE A 595 0.92 -29.04 33.43
CA PHE A 595 0.26 -28.92 34.73
C PHE A 595 1.28 -29.11 35.86
N GLY A 596 1.31 -28.11 36.75
CA GLY A 596 2.23 -28.01 37.87
C GLY A 596 2.13 -29.17 38.86
N ALA A 597 3.30 -29.59 39.34
CA ALA A 597 3.46 -30.63 40.35
C ALA A 597 3.02 -30.12 41.75
N LEU A 598 2.03 -30.79 42.34
CA LEU A 598 1.76 -30.80 43.77
C LEU A 598 2.28 -32.13 44.36
N PRO A 599 3.14 -32.13 45.39
CA PRO A 599 3.70 -33.37 45.93
C PRO A 599 2.76 -33.99 46.97
N LEU A 600 2.24 -35.18 46.67
CA LEU A 600 1.54 -36.05 47.62
C LEU A 600 2.56 -36.96 48.32
N VAL A 601 2.87 -36.64 49.57
CA VAL A 601 3.66 -37.46 50.50
C VAL A 601 2.80 -38.62 51.01
N PHE A 602 3.14 -39.86 50.63
CA PHE A 602 2.64 -41.06 51.30
C PHE A 602 3.69 -41.67 52.21
N ARG A 603 3.42 -41.53 53.51
CA ARG A 603 4.10 -42.13 54.65
C ARG A 603 3.74 -43.62 54.73
N LYS A 604 4.72 -44.54 54.73
CA LYS A 604 4.49 -45.94 55.10
C LYS A 604 5.25 -46.30 56.38
N ARG A 605 4.49 -46.71 57.39
CA ARG A 605 4.96 -47.27 58.67
C ARG A 605 5.61 -48.65 58.43
N ARG A 606 6.86 -48.84 58.83
CA ARG A 606 7.28 -49.54 60.06
C ARG A 606 8.77 -49.40 60.23
#